data_AF-A0A3P7J3I7-F1
#
_entry.id   AF-A0A3P7J3I7-F1
#
_cell.length_a   1.000
_cell.length_b   1.000
_cell.length_c   1.000
_cell.angle_alpha   90.00
_cell.angle_beta   90.00
_cell.angle_gamma   90.00
#
_symmetry.space_group_name_H-M   'P 1'
#
loop_
_entity.id
_entity.type
_entity.pdbx_description
1 polymer ?
#
loop_
_entity_poly.entity_id
_entity_poly.type
_entity_poly.pdbx_seq_one_letter_code
_entity_poly.pdbx_strand_id
1 'polypeptide(L)'
;MDTQGTFDNTSTYQQCLTIFALSTIISCVQIYNVVDNIQEDALQHLSLFVEYGRLAMAEARQFGKPFQNLVFCVRDFKNPEEYGYGEEGGAKFLQQVLKTSVDQPEEIRCVREQLSDCFEQISCYLLPHPGYRVAERQSFRGHVKDLRPVFREELKKMVPSLLNPHALQPKIVNGKPVTCRKLIQYFKEYVNSFDGSAMPEAHSILNANAKLICIEAANEAKIAYCRGMDRSTTGSRMMPEKRLLEAHIKHGITALNIFDKCPKIGTAEIRSRALAKLQEDINVRTPKFTIVKIYIELHTENHET
;
A
#
# COMPACT_ATOMS: atom_id res chain seq x y z
N MET A 1 12.40 -7.03 1.05
CA MET A 1 11.58 -7.92 1.90
C MET A 1 11.63 -9.27 1.24
N ASP A 2 12.03 -10.31 1.96
CA ASP A 2 11.92 -11.67 1.44
C ASP A 2 10.58 -12.24 1.92
N THR A 3 9.87 -12.91 1.03
CA THR A 3 8.55 -13.48 1.31
C THR A 3 8.65 -14.98 1.18
N GLN A 4 8.03 -15.71 2.11
CA GLN A 4 7.92 -17.16 1.99
C GLN A 4 7.35 -17.52 0.61
N GLY A 5 7.95 -18.53 -0.04
CA GLY A 5 7.48 -19.03 -1.32
C GLY A 5 6.01 -19.38 -1.22
N THR A 6 5.20 -18.70 -2.01
CA THR A 6 3.77 -18.97 -2.10
C THR A 6 3.56 -20.30 -2.82
N PHE A 7 2.50 -21.02 -2.46
CA PHE A 7 2.09 -22.30 -3.06
C PHE A 7 3.00 -23.49 -2.75
N ASP A 8 3.48 -23.57 -1.49
CA ASP A 8 4.09 -24.79 -0.97
C ASP A 8 3.03 -25.83 -0.54
N ASN A 9 3.43 -27.09 -0.37
CA ASN A 9 2.50 -28.19 0.00
C ASN A 9 1.95 -28.08 1.43
N THR A 10 2.34 -27.05 2.19
CA THR A 10 2.04 -26.91 3.62
C THR A 10 1.14 -25.71 3.92
N SER A 11 1.15 -24.71 3.06
CA SER A 11 0.43 -23.45 3.22
C SER A 11 -0.86 -23.50 2.42
N THR A 12 -1.93 -22.95 2.97
CA THR A 12 -3.18 -22.85 2.22
C THR A 12 -3.05 -21.80 1.11
N TYR A 13 -3.80 -21.97 0.02
CA TYR A 13 -3.89 -20.97 -1.05
C TYR A 13 -4.19 -19.56 -0.52
N GLN A 14 -5.04 -19.49 0.51
CA GLN A 14 -5.39 -18.24 1.19
C GLN A 14 -4.22 -17.59 1.93
N GLN A 15 -3.41 -18.37 2.65
CA GLN A 15 -2.21 -17.84 3.33
C GLN A 15 -1.23 -17.28 2.30
N CYS A 16 -1.09 -17.95 1.16
CA CYS A 16 -0.24 -17.52 0.06
C CYS A 16 -0.72 -16.18 -0.53
N LEU A 17 -2.03 -16.06 -0.81
CA LEU A 17 -2.59 -14.81 -1.33
C LEU A 17 -2.48 -13.68 -0.31
N THR A 18 -2.61 -13.96 0.99
CA THR A 18 -2.48 -12.95 2.05
C THR A 18 -1.06 -12.42 2.16
N ILE A 19 -0.05 -13.30 2.12
CA ILE A 19 1.37 -12.91 2.11
C ILE A 19 1.67 -12.09 0.86
N PHE A 20 1.16 -12.53 -0.30
CA PHE A 20 1.33 -11.81 -1.55
C PHE A 20 0.68 -10.42 -1.51
N ALA A 21 -0.56 -10.31 -1.07
CA ALA A 21 -1.29 -9.06 -0.88
C ALA A 21 -0.54 -8.09 0.02
N LEU A 22 -0.13 -8.54 1.21
CA LEU A 22 0.65 -7.73 2.14
C LEU A 22 1.97 -7.27 1.51
N SER A 23 2.70 -8.16 0.85
CA SER A 23 3.98 -7.83 0.23
C SER A 23 3.83 -6.71 -0.81
N THR A 24 2.81 -6.79 -1.67
CA THR A 24 2.54 -5.83 -2.74
C THR A 24 2.06 -4.48 -2.20
N ILE A 25 1.18 -4.48 -1.19
CA ILE A 25 0.65 -3.24 -0.62
C ILE A 25 1.78 -2.46 0.08
N ILE A 26 2.72 -3.15 0.73
CA ILE A 26 3.78 -2.53 1.53
C ILE A 26 5.01 -2.17 0.68
N SER A 27 5.25 -2.88 -0.42
CA SER A 27 6.40 -2.65 -1.30
C SER A 27 6.21 -1.41 -2.20
N CYS A 28 7.33 -0.74 -2.53
CA CYS A 28 7.38 0.22 -3.65
C CYS A 28 7.76 -0.47 -4.97
N VAL A 29 8.52 -1.56 -4.88
CA VAL A 29 8.88 -2.43 -6.00
C VAL A 29 8.50 -3.86 -5.61
N GLN A 30 7.48 -4.40 -6.27
CA GLN A 30 7.07 -5.79 -6.13
C GLN A 30 7.74 -6.62 -7.22
N ILE A 31 8.70 -7.47 -6.85
CA ILE A 31 9.31 -8.42 -7.78
C ILE A 31 8.49 -9.71 -7.73
N TYR A 32 7.68 -9.92 -8.76
CA TYR A 32 6.93 -11.16 -8.90
C TYR A 32 7.78 -12.20 -9.65
N ASN A 33 8.42 -13.07 -8.88
CA ASN A 33 9.29 -14.11 -9.40
C ASN A 33 8.47 -15.33 -9.87
N VAL A 34 8.46 -15.59 -11.18
CA VAL A 34 7.81 -16.74 -11.82
C VAL A 34 8.83 -17.61 -12.52
N VAL A 35 8.52 -18.89 -12.76
CA VAL A 35 9.43 -19.84 -13.41
C VAL A 35 8.88 -20.22 -14.78
N ASP A 36 9.76 -20.33 -15.76
CA ASP A 36 9.53 -20.63 -17.18
C ASP A 36 8.69 -19.58 -17.94
N ASN A 37 7.52 -19.22 -17.42
CA ASN A 37 6.53 -18.39 -18.10
C ASN A 37 5.65 -17.61 -17.11
N ILE A 38 4.94 -16.58 -17.60
CA ILE A 38 3.84 -15.93 -16.88
C ILE A 38 2.55 -16.67 -17.26
N GLN A 39 2.07 -17.52 -16.35
CA GLN A 39 0.85 -18.30 -16.54
C GLN A 39 -0.40 -17.52 -16.10
N GLU A 40 -1.59 -17.98 -16.49
CA GLU A 40 -2.86 -17.30 -16.19
C GLU A 40 -3.19 -17.27 -14.70
N ASP A 41 -2.83 -18.31 -13.96
CA ASP A 41 -2.95 -18.37 -12.49
C ASP A 41 -2.14 -17.25 -11.83
N ALA A 42 -0.93 -16.97 -12.33
CA ALA A 42 -0.10 -15.86 -11.86
C ALA A 42 -0.79 -14.51 -12.09
N LEU A 43 -1.46 -14.32 -13.23
CA LEU A 43 -2.25 -13.12 -13.49
C LEU A 43 -3.52 -13.06 -12.62
N GLN A 44 -4.17 -14.20 -12.37
CA GLN A 44 -5.34 -14.27 -11.49
C GLN A 44 -5.02 -13.87 -10.05
N HIS A 45 -3.82 -14.15 -9.53
CA HIS A 45 -3.41 -13.64 -8.21
C HIS A 45 -3.39 -12.11 -8.13
N LEU A 46 -3.30 -11.42 -9.28
CA LEU A 46 -3.33 -9.96 -9.36
C LEU A 46 -4.76 -9.40 -9.40
N SER A 47 -5.78 -10.24 -9.57
CA SER A 47 -7.20 -9.81 -9.64
C SER A 47 -7.63 -9.01 -8.40
N LEU A 48 -7.18 -9.39 -7.20
CA LEU A 48 -7.43 -8.66 -5.97
C LEU A 48 -6.96 -7.20 -6.04
N PHE A 49 -5.79 -6.96 -6.64
CA PHE A 49 -5.23 -5.62 -6.78
C PHE A 49 -5.95 -4.81 -7.85
N VAL A 50 -6.43 -5.48 -8.89
CA VAL A 50 -7.28 -4.88 -9.92
C VAL A 50 -8.60 -4.44 -9.32
N GLU A 51 -9.26 -5.30 -8.54
CA GLU A 51 -10.51 -4.96 -7.87
C GLU A 51 -10.32 -3.82 -6.86
N TYR A 52 -9.26 -3.88 -6.05
CA TYR A 52 -8.91 -2.79 -5.16
C TYR A 52 -8.58 -1.51 -5.90
N GLY A 53 -7.83 -1.60 -7.01
CA GLY A 53 -7.50 -0.47 -7.84
C GLY A 53 -8.75 0.20 -8.39
N ARG A 54 -9.73 -0.58 -8.86
CA ARG A 54 -11.04 -0.06 -9.29
C ARG A 54 -11.78 0.69 -8.18
N LEU A 55 -11.75 0.18 -6.95
CA LEU A 55 -12.35 0.88 -5.80
C LEU A 55 -11.60 2.19 -5.48
N ALA A 56 -10.28 2.15 -5.46
CA ALA A 56 -9.43 3.31 -5.20
C ALA A 56 -9.46 4.33 -6.36
N MET A 57 -9.78 3.90 -7.58
CA MET A 57 -9.83 4.74 -8.78
C MET A 57 -10.93 5.79 -8.76
N ALA A 58 -12.03 5.54 -8.05
CA ALA A 58 -13.03 6.57 -7.75
C ALA A 58 -12.39 7.81 -7.07
N GLU A 59 -11.25 7.60 -6.40
CA GLU A 59 -10.50 8.59 -5.63
C GLU A 59 -9.11 8.86 -6.22
N ALA A 60 -8.73 8.21 -7.32
CA ALA A 60 -7.40 8.34 -7.93
C ALA A 60 -7.09 9.75 -8.42
N ARG A 61 -8.11 10.57 -8.74
CA ARG A 61 -7.91 11.99 -9.05
C ARG A 61 -7.26 12.76 -7.89
N GLN A 62 -7.43 12.30 -6.66
CA GLN A 62 -6.88 12.92 -5.46
C GLN A 62 -5.59 12.25 -4.98
N PHE A 63 -5.42 10.93 -5.19
CA PHE A 63 -4.34 10.15 -4.57
C PHE A 63 -3.37 9.46 -5.55
N GLY A 64 -3.64 9.51 -6.85
CA GLY A 64 -2.87 8.79 -7.87
C GLY A 64 -3.19 7.30 -7.93
N LYS A 65 -2.32 6.54 -8.61
CA LYS A 65 -2.44 5.08 -8.69
C LYS A 65 -2.12 4.44 -7.34
N PRO A 66 -2.79 3.32 -6.98
CA PRO A 66 -2.62 2.68 -5.68
C PRO A 66 -1.26 2.00 -5.50
N PHE A 67 -0.67 1.50 -6.58
CA PHE A 67 0.59 0.75 -6.56
C PHE A 67 1.63 1.41 -7.45
N GLN A 68 2.91 1.21 -7.11
CA GLN A 68 4.03 1.84 -7.81
C GLN A 68 4.57 0.89 -8.88
N ASN A 69 5.55 0.05 -8.54
CA ASN A 69 6.26 -0.76 -9.52
C ASN A 69 5.97 -2.25 -9.34
N LEU A 70 5.50 -2.90 -10.40
CA LEU A 70 5.43 -4.36 -10.52
C LEU A 70 6.48 -4.83 -11.51
N VAL A 71 7.31 -5.79 -11.10
CA VAL A 71 8.39 -6.35 -11.91
C VAL A 71 8.18 -7.84 -12.02
N PHE A 72 7.80 -8.32 -13.21
CA PHE A 72 7.82 -9.75 -13.50
C PHE A 72 9.27 -10.20 -13.69
N CYS A 73 9.72 -11.14 -12.89
CA CYS A 73 11.03 -11.77 -13.04
C CYS A 73 10.81 -13.22 -13.47
N VAL A 74 10.89 -13.47 -14.79
CA VAL A 74 10.70 -14.80 -15.36
C VAL A 74 12.03 -15.55 -15.32
N ARG A 75 12.11 -16.56 -14.46
CA ARG A 75 13.27 -17.43 -14.27
C ARG A 75 13.27 -18.52 -15.33
N ASP A 76 14.46 -18.99 -15.66
CA ASP A 76 14.69 -20.16 -16.52
C ASP A 76 14.00 -20.06 -17.90
N PHE A 77 13.89 -18.83 -18.43
CA PHE A 77 13.19 -18.54 -19.67
C PHE A 77 13.79 -19.33 -20.86
N LYS A 78 12.91 -20.04 -21.58
CA LYS A 78 13.28 -21.08 -22.55
C LYS A 78 13.38 -20.61 -24.00
N ASN A 79 12.82 -19.45 -24.36
CA ASN A 79 12.63 -19.03 -25.75
C ASN A 79 13.39 -17.73 -26.12
N PRO A 80 14.73 -17.67 -25.95
CA PRO A 80 15.50 -16.43 -26.18
C PRO A 80 15.54 -15.97 -27.64
N GLU A 81 15.24 -16.86 -28.59
CA GLU A 81 15.22 -16.55 -30.03
C GLU A 81 14.04 -15.66 -30.41
N GLU A 82 12.89 -15.82 -29.74
CA GLU A 82 11.70 -15.00 -29.95
C GLU A 82 11.76 -13.72 -29.12
N TYR A 83 12.16 -13.84 -27.85
CA TYR A 83 12.32 -12.73 -26.92
C TYR A 83 13.69 -12.80 -26.25
N GLY A 84 14.59 -11.88 -26.60
CA GLY A 84 15.93 -11.82 -25.99
C GLY A 84 15.88 -11.71 -24.46
N TYR A 85 16.94 -12.16 -23.78
CA TYR A 85 17.02 -12.03 -22.32
C TYR A 85 17.10 -10.56 -21.86
N GLY A 86 16.76 -10.34 -20.58
CA GLY A 86 16.79 -9.04 -19.94
C GLY A 86 15.47 -8.27 -20.07
N GLU A 87 15.56 -6.95 -19.91
CA GLU A 87 14.40 -6.04 -19.86
C GLU A 87 13.76 -5.83 -21.25
N GLU A 88 14.57 -5.66 -22.30
CA GLU A 88 14.05 -5.32 -23.63
C GLU A 88 13.18 -6.44 -24.22
N GLY A 89 13.65 -7.68 -24.15
CA GLY A 89 12.83 -8.82 -24.57
C GLY A 89 11.69 -9.09 -23.59
N GLY A 90 11.88 -8.84 -22.29
CA GLY A 90 10.82 -8.91 -21.29
C GLY A 90 9.68 -7.94 -21.54
N ALA A 91 9.97 -6.71 -21.98
CA ALA A 91 8.95 -5.73 -22.35
C ALA A 91 8.09 -6.21 -23.54
N LYS A 92 8.73 -6.76 -24.59
CA LYS A 92 8.03 -7.34 -25.75
C LYS A 92 7.20 -8.56 -25.36
N PHE A 93 7.78 -9.43 -24.54
CA PHE A 93 7.12 -10.62 -24.03
C PHE A 93 5.89 -10.26 -23.17
N LEU A 94 6.03 -9.29 -22.27
CA LEU A 94 4.95 -8.81 -21.41
C LEU A 94 3.81 -8.17 -22.23
N GLN A 95 4.12 -7.40 -23.27
CA GLN A 95 3.10 -6.85 -24.18
C GLN A 95 2.26 -7.95 -24.82
N GLN A 96 2.89 -9.07 -25.19
CA GLN A 96 2.18 -10.22 -25.74
C GLN A 96 1.33 -10.94 -24.68
N VAL A 97 1.85 -11.10 -23.46
CA VAL A 97 1.11 -11.73 -22.34
C VAL A 97 -0.12 -10.90 -21.90
N LEU A 98 0.00 -9.58 -21.93
CA LEU A 98 -1.09 -8.67 -21.55
C LEU A 98 -2.04 -8.34 -22.71
N LYS A 99 -1.78 -8.84 -23.92
CA LYS A 99 -2.66 -8.65 -25.06
C LYS A 99 -3.99 -9.36 -24.83
N THR A 100 -5.09 -8.62 -24.95
CA THR A 100 -6.44 -9.18 -24.84
C THR A 100 -6.95 -9.68 -26.19
N SER A 101 -7.79 -10.71 -26.15
CA SER A 101 -8.55 -11.21 -27.31
C SER A 101 -10.03 -11.34 -26.96
N VAL A 102 -10.91 -11.18 -27.94
CA VAL A 102 -12.37 -11.28 -27.77
C VAL A 102 -12.79 -12.67 -27.31
N ASP A 103 -12.04 -13.71 -27.69
CA ASP A 103 -12.31 -15.11 -27.33
C ASP A 103 -11.99 -15.43 -25.86
N GLN A 104 -11.31 -14.54 -25.14
CA GLN A 104 -10.96 -14.74 -23.74
C GLN A 104 -12.14 -14.43 -22.81
N PRO A 105 -12.28 -15.16 -21.69
CA PRO A 105 -13.23 -14.83 -20.63
C PRO A 105 -13.10 -13.38 -20.16
N GLU A 106 -14.23 -12.75 -19.85
CA GLU A 106 -14.29 -11.34 -19.45
C GLU A 106 -13.41 -11.03 -18.24
N GLU A 107 -13.38 -11.93 -17.25
CA GLU A 107 -12.56 -11.83 -16.04
C GLU A 107 -11.06 -11.67 -16.36
N ILE A 108 -10.56 -12.45 -17.32
CA ILE A 108 -9.15 -12.45 -17.72
C ILE A 108 -8.82 -11.16 -18.49
N ARG A 109 -9.72 -10.72 -19.39
CA ARG A 109 -9.54 -9.47 -20.13
C ARG A 109 -9.52 -8.28 -19.18
N CYS A 110 -10.44 -8.24 -18.23
CA CYS A 110 -10.56 -7.20 -17.21
C CYS A 110 -9.26 -7.06 -16.41
N VAL A 111 -8.68 -8.18 -15.96
CA VAL A 111 -7.38 -8.15 -15.24
C VAL A 111 -6.30 -7.52 -16.10
N ARG A 112 -6.14 -7.94 -17.36
CA ARG A 112 -5.09 -7.43 -18.26
C ARG A 112 -5.22 -5.93 -18.55
N GLU A 113 -6.45 -5.48 -18.83
CA GLU A 113 -6.75 -4.08 -19.14
C GLU A 113 -6.47 -3.19 -17.91
N GLN A 114 -6.98 -3.60 -16.75
CA GLN A 114 -6.94 -2.79 -15.54
C GLN A 114 -5.60 -2.89 -14.77
N LEU A 115 -4.76 -3.88 -15.07
CA LEU A 115 -3.46 -4.00 -14.40
C LEU A 115 -2.59 -2.76 -14.66
N SER A 116 -2.56 -2.29 -15.92
CA SER A 116 -1.83 -1.09 -16.34
C SER A 116 -2.29 0.18 -15.61
N ASP A 117 -3.54 0.16 -15.17
CA ASP A 117 -4.25 1.24 -14.51
C ASP A 117 -3.96 1.29 -13.00
N CYS A 118 -3.67 0.13 -12.39
CA CYS A 118 -3.40 0.01 -10.96
C CYS A 118 -1.95 0.31 -10.56
N PHE A 119 -0.99 0.10 -11.46
CA PHE A 119 0.45 0.29 -11.22
C PHE A 119 1.00 1.50 -11.99
N GLU A 120 1.90 2.26 -11.36
CA GLU A 120 2.64 3.34 -12.04
C GLU A 120 3.52 2.78 -13.17
N GLN A 121 4.20 1.66 -12.92
CA GLN A 121 5.03 0.99 -13.90
C GLN A 121 4.92 -0.54 -13.76
N ILE A 122 4.81 -1.22 -14.90
CA ILE A 122 4.92 -2.67 -14.99
C ILE A 122 6.10 -2.98 -15.92
N SER A 123 7.04 -3.77 -15.44
CA SER A 123 8.22 -4.20 -16.20
C SER A 123 8.38 -5.72 -16.12
N CYS A 124 9.17 -6.27 -17.03
CA CYS A 124 9.44 -7.69 -17.08
C CYS A 124 10.90 -7.93 -17.45
N TYR A 125 11.53 -8.87 -16.74
CA TYR A 125 12.90 -9.32 -16.97
C TYR A 125 12.88 -10.81 -17.26
N LEU A 126 13.45 -11.21 -18.41
CA LEU A 126 13.61 -12.60 -18.79
C LEU A 126 15.01 -13.07 -18.42
N LEU A 127 15.10 -13.98 -17.45
CA LEU A 127 16.38 -14.52 -16.99
C LEU A 127 16.61 -15.93 -17.54
N PRO A 128 17.81 -16.25 -18.03
CA PRO A 128 18.16 -17.60 -18.46
C PRO A 128 18.24 -18.55 -17.26
N HIS A 129 18.31 -19.85 -17.54
CA HIS A 129 18.61 -20.84 -16.51
C HIS A 129 20.01 -20.58 -15.88
N PRO A 130 20.14 -20.58 -14.53
CA PRO A 130 21.38 -20.20 -13.84
C PRO A 130 22.52 -21.20 -14.01
N GLY A 131 22.21 -22.42 -14.45
CA GLY A 131 23.16 -23.52 -14.68
C GLY A 131 22.89 -24.70 -13.75
N TYR A 132 23.21 -25.92 -14.22
CA TYR A 132 22.89 -27.17 -13.48
C TYR A 132 23.52 -27.24 -12.09
N ARG A 133 24.77 -26.76 -11.94
CA ARG A 133 25.46 -26.66 -10.64
C ARG A 133 24.73 -25.78 -9.62
N VAL A 134 23.84 -24.90 -10.07
CA VAL A 134 23.07 -23.99 -9.22
C VAL A 134 21.70 -24.57 -8.95
N ALA A 135 21.12 -25.28 -9.92
CA ALA A 135 19.81 -25.93 -9.82
C ALA A 135 19.85 -27.20 -8.95
N GLU A 136 20.96 -27.91 -8.91
CA GLU A 136 21.13 -29.11 -8.08
C GLU A 136 21.26 -28.76 -6.59
N ARG A 137 20.40 -29.36 -5.76
CA ARG A 137 20.46 -29.16 -4.30
C ARG A 137 21.81 -29.65 -3.76
N GLN A 138 22.41 -28.87 -2.86
CA GLN A 138 23.68 -29.12 -2.15
C GLN A 138 24.98 -28.83 -2.92
N SER A 139 24.95 -28.61 -4.24
CA SER A 139 26.17 -28.33 -5.03
C SER A 139 26.54 -26.85 -5.07
N PHE A 140 25.57 -25.94 -4.87
CA PHE A 140 25.82 -24.50 -4.90
C PHE A 140 26.18 -23.93 -3.52
N ARG A 141 27.35 -23.29 -3.45
CA ARG A 141 27.83 -22.58 -2.24
C ARG A 141 27.71 -21.05 -2.34
N GLY A 142 26.96 -20.53 -3.31
CA GLY A 142 26.82 -19.09 -3.53
C GLY A 142 27.93 -18.44 -4.36
N HIS A 143 28.86 -19.22 -4.92
CA HIS A 143 29.96 -18.64 -5.69
C HIS A 143 29.52 -18.19 -7.08
N VAL A 144 29.74 -16.91 -7.38
CA VAL A 144 29.37 -16.27 -8.66
C VAL A 144 29.98 -17.00 -9.86
N LYS A 145 31.17 -17.59 -9.71
CA LYS A 145 31.86 -18.33 -10.78
C LYS A 145 31.09 -19.56 -11.28
N ASP A 146 30.26 -20.15 -10.43
CA ASP A 146 29.48 -21.35 -10.74
C ASP A 146 28.16 -21.01 -11.47
N LEU A 147 27.79 -19.72 -11.52
CA LEU A 147 26.67 -19.24 -12.34
C LEU A 147 27.06 -19.22 -13.81
N ARG A 148 26.13 -19.64 -14.67
CA ARG A 148 26.25 -19.53 -16.12
C ARG A 148 26.59 -18.07 -16.52
N PRO A 149 27.56 -17.83 -17.43
CA PRO A 149 27.98 -16.48 -17.79
C PRO A 149 26.84 -15.56 -18.23
N VAL A 150 25.95 -16.05 -19.11
CA VAL A 150 24.81 -15.26 -19.60
C VAL A 150 23.87 -14.84 -18.47
N PHE A 151 23.58 -15.74 -17.52
CA PHE A 151 22.76 -15.42 -16.35
C PHE A 151 23.39 -14.32 -15.49
N ARG A 152 24.72 -14.38 -15.32
CA ARG A 152 25.48 -13.39 -14.56
C ARG A 152 25.42 -12.01 -15.22
N GLU A 153 25.56 -11.94 -16.54
CA GLU A 153 25.49 -10.67 -17.26
C GLU A 153 24.09 -10.05 -17.20
N GLU A 154 23.03 -10.85 -17.30
CA GLU A 154 21.66 -10.32 -17.14
C GLU A 154 21.37 -9.87 -15.69
N LEU A 155 21.84 -10.61 -14.68
CA LEU A 155 21.75 -10.17 -13.29
C LEU A 155 22.50 -8.86 -13.04
N LYS A 156 23.68 -8.68 -13.63
CA LYS A 156 24.46 -7.44 -13.52
C LYS A 156 23.75 -6.23 -14.13
N LYS A 157 22.82 -6.44 -15.07
CA LYS A 157 21.98 -5.38 -15.63
C LYS A 157 20.74 -5.13 -14.75
N MET A 158 20.04 -6.19 -14.38
CA MET A 158 18.78 -6.14 -13.63
C MET A 158 18.95 -5.58 -12.21
N VAL A 159 19.98 -5.98 -11.47
CA VAL A 159 20.13 -5.56 -10.08
C VAL A 159 20.33 -4.03 -9.97
N PRO A 160 21.22 -3.39 -10.77
CA PRO A 160 21.33 -1.94 -10.79
C PRO A 160 20.06 -1.25 -11.31
N SER A 161 19.37 -1.76 -12.34
CA SER A 161 18.16 -1.09 -12.84
C SER A 161 17.07 -1.00 -11.77
N LEU A 162 16.98 -2.00 -10.89
CA LEU A 162 16.00 -2.04 -9.80
C LEU A 162 16.45 -1.31 -8.52
N LEU A 163 17.74 -1.34 -8.19
CA LEU A 163 18.26 -0.92 -6.88
C LEU A 163 19.22 0.27 -6.91
N ASN A 164 19.52 0.84 -8.08
CA ASN A 164 20.34 2.04 -8.18
C ASN A 164 19.69 3.19 -7.38
N PRO A 165 20.45 4.01 -6.62
CA PRO A 165 19.95 5.18 -5.91
C PRO A 165 19.03 6.11 -6.71
N HIS A 166 19.24 6.21 -8.03
CA HIS A 166 18.39 7.02 -8.90
C HIS A 166 17.07 6.32 -9.32
N ALA A 167 17.03 5.00 -9.24
CA ALA A 167 15.84 4.18 -9.52
C ALA A 167 14.98 3.95 -8.26
N LEU A 168 15.59 4.04 -7.06
CA LEU A 168 14.88 3.84 -5.79
C LEU A 168 13.86 4.94 -5.54
N GLN A 169 12.59 4.57 -5.60
CA GLN A 169 11.47 5.44 -5.23
C GLN A 169 11.03 5.17 -3.79
N PRO A 170 10.73 6.21 -2.99
CA PRO A 170 10.11 6.03 -1.69
C PRO A 170 8.75 5.37 -1.85
N LYS A 171 8.30 4.62 -0.84
CA LYS A 171 6.93 4.12 -0.80
C LYS A 171 5.97 5.30 -0.74
N ILE A 172 5.07 5.39 -1.71
CA ILE A 172 3.99 6.37 -1.73
C ILE A 172 2.69 5.67 -1.35
N VAL A 173 1.95 6.27 -0.42
CA VAL A 173 0.59 5.85 -0.08
C VAL A 173 -0.26 7.11 -0.02
N ASN A 174 -1.38 7.10 -0.74
CA ASN A 174 -2.31 8.23 -0.85
C ASN A 174 -1.60 9.53 -1.28
N GLY A 175 -0.72 9.44 -2.29
CA GLY A 175 0.03 10.57 -2.83
C GLY A 175 1.14 11.14 -1.92
N LYS A 176 1.43 10.52 -0.77
CA LYS A 176 2.47 11.00 0.16
C LYS A 176 3.57 9.95 0.39
N PRO A 177 4.84 10.37 0.50
CA PRO A 177 5.93 9.47 0.86
C PRO A 177 5.79 8.98 2.31
N VAL A 178 6.04 7.69 2.51
CA VAL A 178 5.89 7.01 3.79
C VAL A 178 7.27 6.84 4.46
N THR A 179 7.37 7.29 5.70
CA THR A 179 8.57 7.08 6.53
C THR A 179 8.60 5.68 7.14
N CYS A 180 9.76 5.16 7.55
CA CYS A 180 9.86 3.85 8.21
C CYS A 180 8.95 3.71 9.44
N ARG A 181 8.85 4.76 10.26
CA ARG A 181 7.96 4.76 11.44
C ARG A 181 6.50 4.59 11.03
N LYS A 182 6.08 5.31 10.00
CA LYS A 182 4.72 5.18 9.44
C LYS A 182 4.52 3.79 8.84
N LEU A 183 5.48 3.27 8.08
CA LEU A 183 5.38 1.97 7.41
C LEU A 183 5.04 0.84 8.40
N ILE A 184 5.58 0.87 9.62
CA ILE A 184 5.23 -0.09 10.68
C ILE A 184 3.75 0.03 11.09
N GLN A 185 3.21 1.25 11.15
CA GLN A 185 1.78 1.48 11.44
C GLN A 185 0.89 0.94 10.32
N TYR A 186 1.24 1.24 9.06
CA TYR A 186 0.57 0.67 7.88
C TYR A 186 0.56 -0.86 7.95
N PHE A 187 1.72 -1.47 8.21
CA PHE A 187 1.87 -2.92 8.30
C PHE A 187 0.92 -3.53 9.35
N LYS A 188 0.85 -2.94 10.55
CA LYS A 188 -0.05 -3.40 11.62
C LYS A 188 -1.52 -3.30 11.21
N GLU A 189 -1.93 -2.19 10.61
CA GLU A 189 -3.33 -2.00 10.21
C GLU A 189 -3.75 -2.93 9.07
N TYR A 190 -2.87 -3.18 8.09
CA TYR A 190 -3.15 -4.17 7.04
C TYR A 190 -3.25 -5.57 7.60
N VAL A 191 -2.30 -5.99 8.45
CA VAL A 191 -2.37 -7.31 9.10
C VAL A 191 -3.67 -7.47 9.90
N ASN A 192 -4.06 -6.48 10.69
CA ASN A 192 -5.31 -6.51 11.44
C ASN A 192 -6.56 -6.55 10.54
N SER A 193 -6.48 -5.98 9.34
CA SER A 193 -7.58 -5.96 8.37
C SER A 193 -7.69 -7.26 7.56
N PHE A 194 -6.61 -8.05 7.56
CA PHE A 194 -6.58 -9.42 7.05
C PHE A 194 -6.65 -10.47 8.17
N ASP A 195 -6.81 -10.05 9.43
CA ASP A 195 -6.90 -10.94 10.59
C ASP A 195 -8.28 -11.59 10.62
N GLY A 196 -8.37 -12.73 9.94
CA GLY A 196 -9.58 -13.53 9.79
C GLY A 196 -9.32 -14.75 8.91
N SER A 197 -10.15 -15.78 9.06
CA SER A 197 -10.11 -16.95 8.17
C SER A 197 -10.74 -16.69 6.80
N ALA A 198 -10.99 -15.43 6.42
CA ALA A 198 -11.54 -15.03 5.13
C ALA A 198 -10.43 -14.59 4.17
N MET A 199 -10.67 -14.71 2.85
CA MET A 199 -9.71 -14.22 1.86
C MET A 199 -9.54 -12.69 1.98
N PRO A 200 -8.35 -12.17 1.66
CA PRO A 200 -8.15 -10.74 1.48
C PRO A 200 -9.19 -10.16 0.50
N GLU A 201 -9.95 -9.16 0.95
CA GLU A 201 -10.92 -8.46 0.10
C GLU A 201 -10.45 -7.04 -0.23
N ALA A 202 -10.78 -6.58 -1.43
CA ALA A 202 -10.45 -5.23 -1.90
C ALA A 202 -10.99 -4.14 -0.95
N HIS A 203 -12.20 -4.32 -0.41
CA HIS A 203 -12.81 -3.41 0.55
C HIS A 203 -12.03 -3.33 1.87
N SER A 204 -11.42 -4.43 2.32
CA SER A 204 -10.58 -4.44 3.54
C SER A 204 -9.35 -3.56 3.36
N ILE A 205 -8.72 -3.59 2.18
CA ILE A 205 -7.57 -2.73 1.86
C ILE A 205 -8.00 -1.26 1.83
N LEU A 206 -9.12 -0.95 1.18
CA LEU A 206 -9.66 0.42 1.11
C LEU A 206 -9.98 0.97 2.50
N ASN A 207 -10.67 0.18 3.33
CA ASN A 207 -11.02 0.57 4.69
C ASN A 207 -9.79 0.73 5.59
N ALA A 208 -8.77 -0.11 5.44
CA ALA A 208 -7.49 0.04 6.15
C ALA A 208 -6.81 1.37 5.77
N ASN A 209 -6.79 1.72 4.48
CA ASN A 209 -6.25 2.98 3.98
C ASN A 209 -7.05 4.19 4.48
N ALA A 210 -8.39 4.14 4.42
CA ALA A 210 -9.27 5.15 4.97
C ALA A 210 -8.99 5.40 6.46
N LYS A 211 -8.85 4.33 7.23
CA LYS A 211 -8.55 4.37 8.66
C LYS A 211 -7.21 5.04 8.93
N LEU A 212 -6.18 4.70 8.17
CA LEU A 212 -4.84 5.30 8.30
C LEU A 212 -4.87 6.80 7.98
N ILE A 213 -5.55 7.21 6.91
CA ILE A 213 -5.74 8.64 6.57
C ILE A 213 -6.42 9.38 7.73
N CYS A 214 -7.50 8.80 8.28
CA CYS A 214 -8.24 9.40 9.39
C CYS A 214 -7.36 9.50 10.65
N ILE A 215 -6.56 8.48 10.97
CA ILE A 215 -5.62 8.51 12.10
C ILE A 215 -4.57 9.61 11.90
N GLU A 216 -4.04 9.78 10.69
CA GLU A 216 -3.09 10.84 10.39
C GLU A 216 -3.71 12.23 10.54
N ALA A 217 -4.90 12.44 9.97
CA ALA A 217 -5.63 13.70 10.09
C ALA A 217 -5.97 14.03 11.55
N ALA A 218 -6.39 13.03 12.34
CA ALA A 218 -6.66 13.19 13.77
C ALA A 218 -5.39 13.56 14.55
N ASN A 219 -4.26 12.92 14.26
CA ASN A 219 -2.99 13.27 14.90
C ASN A 219 -2.52 14.68 14.55
N GLU A 220 -2.68 15.11 13.30
CA GLU A 220 -2.35 16.48 12.87
C GLU A 220 -3.23 17.51 13.59
N ALA A 221 -4.54 17.27 13.63
CA ALA A 221 -5.51 18.07 14.37
C ALA A 221 -5.15 18.15 15.87
N LYS A 222 -4.82 17.02 16.49
CA LYS A 222 -4.39 16.95 17.89
C LYS A 222 -3.12 17.77 18.13
N ILE A 223 -2.11 17.64 17.29
CA ILE A 223 -0.86 18.41 17.41
C ILE A 223 -1.14 19.92 17.30
N ALA A 224 -2.00 20.34 16.36
CA ALA A 224 -2.39 21.73 16.21
C ALA A 224 -3.11 22.27 17.45
N TYR A 225 -4.06 21.52 18.00
CA TYR A 225 -4.72 21.83 19.27
C TYR A 225 -3.70 22.01 20.40
N CYS A 226 -2.80 21.03 20.57
CA CYS A 226 -1.81 21.02 21.64
C CYS A 226 -0.88 22.24 21.56
N ARG A 227 -0.34 22.53 20.36
CA ARG A 227 0.49 23.73 20.14
C ARG A 227 -0.29 25.03 20.40
N GLY A 228 -1.57 25.07 20.05
CA GLY A 228 -2.45 26.19 20.34
C GLY A 228 -2.59 26.42 21.84
N MET A 229 -2.93 25.36 22.57
CA MET A 229 -3.09 25.38 24.02
C MET A 229 -1.79 25.75 24.73
N ASP A 230 -0.67 25.14 24.37
CA ASP A 230 0.63 25.41 24.97
C ASP A 230 1.02 26.88 24.78
N ARG A 231 0.77 27.47 23.60
CA ARG A 231 0.99 28.92 23.38
C ARG A 231 0.07 29.80 24.22
N SER A 232 -1.19 29.41 24.37
CA SER A 232 -2.15 30.16 25.20
C SER A 232 -1.83 30.10 26.70
N THR A 233 -1.13 29.06 27.15
CA THR A 233 -0.78 28.84 28.56
C THR A 233 0.67 29.24 28.89
N THR A 234 1.52 29.49 27.88
CA THR A 234 2.92 29.86 28.08
C THR A 234 3.02 31.18 28.85
N GLY A 235 3.71 31.16 30.00
CA GLY A 235 4.03 32.35 30.79
C GLY A 235 3.06 32.69 31.94
N SER A 236 1.90 32.04 32.03
CA SER A 236 0.98 32.23 33.16
C SER A 236 1.06 31.06 34.15
N ARG A 237 1.55 31.32 35.38
CA ARG A 237 1.54 30.33 36.47
C ARG A 237 0.11 29.87 36.83
N MET A 238 -0.88 30.73 36.63
CA MET A 238 -2.31 30.44 36.78
C MET A 238 -3.13 31.23 35.76
N MET A 239 -3.97 30.56 34.98
CA MET A 239 -4.93 31.22 34.08
C MET A 239 -6.35 31.18 34.66
N PRO A 240 -7.15 32.24 34.49
CA PRO A 240 -8.58 32.21 34.82
C PRO A 240 -9.32 31.13 34.02
N GLU A 241 -10.27 30.46 34.66
CA GLU A 241 -11.05 29.36 34.10
C GLU A 241 -11.73 29.74 32.78
N LYS A 242 -12.34 30.93 32.73
CA LYS A 242 -12.99 31.47 31.53
C LYS A 242 -12.02 31.59 30.34
N ARG A 243 -10.81 32.11 30.56
CA ARG A 243 -9.81 32.27 29.48
C ARG A 243 -9.26 30.93 29.01
N LEU A 244 -9.15 29.96 29.91
CA LEU A 244 -8.76 28.60 29.56
C LEU A 244 -9.83 27.91 28.70
N LEU A 245 -11.12 28.10 29.04
CA LEU A 245 -12.25 27.58 28.26
C LEU A 245 -12.32 28.23 26.87
N GLU A 246 -12.19 29.55 26.77
CA GLU A 246 -12.15 30.27 25.48
C GLU A 246 -11.00 29.76 24.59
N ALA A 247 -9.83 29.53 25.16
CA ALA A 247 -8.69 28.96 24.42
C ALA A 247 -8.95 27.52 23.97
N HIS A 248 -9.54 26.70 24.84
CA HIS A 248 -9.91 25.32 24.53
C HIS A 248 -10.91 25.26 23.37
N ILE A 249 -11.99 26.05 23.41
CA ILE A 249 -13.00 26.11 22.35
C ILE A 249 -12.36 26.56 21.03
N LYS A 250 -11.58 27.65 21.06
CA LYS A 250 -10.92 28.19 19.86
C LYS A 250 -10.00 27.16 19.19
N HIS A 251 -9.13 26.53 19.96
CA HIS A 251 -8.17 25.56 19.42
C HIS A 251 -8.83 24.22 19.10
N GLY A 252 -9.91 23.86 19.80
CA GLY A 252 -10.76 22.70 19.52
C GLY A 252 -11.44 22.83 18.15
N ILE A 253 -12.10 23.96 17.88
CA ILE A 253 -12.69 24.27 16.57
C ILE A 253 -11.62 24.22 15.48
N THR A 254 -10.43 24.77 15.74
CA THR A 254 -9.32 24.74 14.78
C THR A 254 -8.90 23.30 14.46
N ALA A 255 -8.81 22.43 15.46
CA ALA A 255 -8.48 21.02 15.26
C ALA A 255 -9.58 20.27 14.49
N LEU A 256 -10.86 20.52 14.81
CA LEU A 256 -11.98 19.94 14.07
C LEU A 256 -11.99 20.40 12.60
N ASN A 257 -11.71 21.67 12.32
CA ASN A 257 -11.60 22.18 10.95
C ASN A 257 -10.41 21.57 10.18
N ILE A 258 -9.33 21.21 10.87
CA ILE A 258 -8.22 20.47 10.25
C ILE A 258 -8.67 19.04 9.91
N PHE A 259 -9.32 18.35 10.85
CA PHE A 259 -9.83 17.00 10.63
C PHE A 259 -10.90 16.96 9.54
N ASP A 260 -11.73 18.00 9.41
CA ASP A 260 -12.83 18.00 8.45
C ASP A 260 -12.36 17.96 6.98
N LYS A 261 -11.15 18.48 6.73
CA LYS A 261 -10.44 18.38 5.43
C LYS A 261 -9.97 16.96 5.11
N CYS A 262 -10.06 16.03 6.07
CA CYS A 262 -9.80 14.62 5.81
C CYS A 262 -10.69 14.15 4.66
N PRO A 263 -10.14 13.44 3.66
CA PRO A 263 -10.93 12.78 2.63
C PRO A 263 -12.02 11.88 3.21
N LYS A 264 -13.17 11.80 2.53
CA LYS A 264 -14.31 10.95 2.91
C LYS A 264 -14.24 9.62 2.13
N ILE A 265 -13.37 8.73 2.59
CA ILE A 265 -13.01 7.46 1.94
C ILE A 265 -13.48 6.30 2.82
N GLY A 266 -13.89 5.20 2.20
CA GLY A 266 -14.36 4.01 2.91
C GLY A 266 -15.69 4.26 3.64
N THR A 267 -15.98 3.47 4.67
CA THR A 267 -17.25 3.59 5.40
C THR A 267 -17.29 4.82 6.32
N ALA A 268 -18.46 5.45 6.42
CA ALA A 268 -18.68 6.63 7.27
C ALA A 268 -18.33 6.37 8.76
N GLU A 269 -18.47 5.12 9.20
CA GLU A 269 -18.12 4.68 10.55
C GLU A 269 -16.63 4.89 10.87
N ILE A 270 -15.72 4.69 9.91
CA ILE A 270 -14.27 4.84 10.13
C ILE A 270 -13.95 6.27 10.52
N ARG A 271 -14.47 7.23 9.74
CA ARG A 271 -14.32 8.66 10.02
C ARG A 271 -14.97 9.03 11.35
N SER A 272 -16.19 8.55 11.61
CA SER A 272 -16.91 8.82 12.86
C SER A 272 -16.14 8.35 14.10
N ARG A 273 -15.61 7.12 14.08
CA ARG A 273 -14.78 6.58 15.18
C ARG A 273 -13.50 7.39 15.38
N ALA A 274 -12.82 7.79 14.30
CA ALA A 274 -11.61 8.59 14.39
C ALA A 274 -11.90 10.00 14.94
N LEU A 275 -13.01 10.62 14.53
CA LEU A 275 -13.47 11.90 15.05
C LEU A 275 -13.80 11.83 16.54
N ALA A 276 -14.56 10.80 16.96
CA ALA A 276 -14.90 10.59 18.36
C ALA A 276 -13.65 10.45 19.23
N LYS A 277 -12.66 9.67 18.76
CA LYS A 277 -11.37 9.52 19.45
C LYS A 277 -10.57 10.82 19.53
N LEU A 278 -10.57 11.63 18.47
CA LEU A 278 -9.94 12.96 18.49
C LEU A 278 -10.60 13.88 19.53
N GLN A 279 -11.93 13.89 19.59
CA GLN A 279 -12.69 14.68 20.54
C GLN A 279 -12.41 14.23 21.98
N GLU A 280 -12.39 12.93 22.23
CA GLU A 280 -11.98 12.35 23.52
C GLU A 280 -10.57 12.81 23.90
N ASP A 281 -9.59 12.69 23.00
CA ASP A 281 -8.21 13.11 23.22
C ASP A 281 -8.06 14.60 23.55
N ILE A 282 -8.85 15.46 22.90
CA ILE A 282 -8.88 16.91 23.14
C ILE A 282 -9.49 17.22 24.52
N ASN A 283 -10.55 16.50 24.88
CA ASN A 283 -11.28 16.68 26.14
C ASN A 283 -10.49 16.15 27.34
N VAL A 284 -9.86 14.97 27.25
CA VAL A 284 -9.05 14.36 28.32
C VAL A 284 -7.87 15.24 28.72
N ARG A 285 -7.23 15.95 27.78
CA ARG A 285 -6.11 16.86 28.08
C ARG A 285 -6.54 18.11 28.87
N THR A 286 -7.84 18.35 29.01
CA THR A 286 -8.40 19.41 29.85
C THR A 286 -9.28 18.79 30.93
N PRO A 287 -8.71 18.06 31.92
CA PRO A 287 -9.47 17.27 32.90
C PRO A 287 -10.40 18.10 33.81
N LYS A 288 -10.45 19.42 33.65
CA LYS A 288 -11.41 20.31 34.33
C LYS A 288 -12.65 20.65 33.51
N PHE A 289 -12.75 20.27 32.23
CA PHE A 289 -13.92 20.57 31.40
C PHE A 289 -14.46 19.31 30.72
N THR A 290 -15.18 18.51 31.48
CA THR A 290 -16.12 17.48 31.00
C THR A 290 -17.35 18.10 30.29
N ILE A 291 -17.39 19.41 30.06
CA ILE A 291 -18.57 20.21 29.65
C ILE A 291 -18.40 20.82 28.25
N VAL A 292 -17.73 20.16 27.33
CA VAL A 292 -17.78 20.53 25.89
C VAL A 292 -18.32 19.37 25.07
N LYS A 293 -19.51 18.90 25.49
CA LYS A 293 -20.38 18.02 24.67
C LYS A 293 -21.26 18.81 23.70
N ILE A 294 -21.25 20.15 23.75
CA ILE A 294 -22.34 20.97 23.20
C ILE A 294 -22.16 21.40 21.73
N TYR A 295 -21.00 21.20 21.09
CA TYR A 295 -20.82 21.66 19.69
C TYR A 295 -20.92 20.58 18.62
N ILE A 296 -21.16 19.31 18.98
CA ILE A 296 -21.17 18.19 18.02
C ILE A 296 -22.58 17.83 17.57
N GLU A 297 -23.62 18.06 18.39
CA GLU A 297 -25.01 17.77 18.01
C GLU A 297 -25.50 18.66 16.85
N LEU A 298 -24.97 19.90 16.72
CA LEU A 298 -25.35 20.84 15.66
C LEU A 298 -24.82 20.50 14.25
N HIS A 299 -23.99 19.47 14.08
CA HIS A 299 -23.52 19.05 12.74
C HIS A 299 -23.99 17.64 12.35
N THR A 300 -24.66 16.92 13.25
CA THR A 300 -25.36 15.67 12.94
C THR A 300 -26.79 15.89 12.44
N GLU A 301 -27.44 17.00 12.77
CA GLU A 301 -28.84 17.27 12.33
C GLU A 301 -28.96 17.86 10.91
N ASN A 302 -27.87 18.29 10.26
CA ASN A 302 -27.93 18.92 8.92
C ASN A 302 -27.71 17.96 7.74
N HIS A 303 -27.78 16.64 7.96
CA HIS A 303 -27.71 15.64 6.88
C HIS A 303 -28.95 14.74 6.75
N GLU A 304 -30.04 15.03 7.47
CA GLU A 304 -31.36 14.44 7.23
C GLU A 304 -32.36 15.53 6.80
N THR A 305 -32.22 16.00 5.55
CA THR A 305 -33.31 16.55 4.72
C THR A 305 -32.91 16.45 3.25
#